data_AF-A0A524CQ90-F1
#
_entry.id   AF-A0A524CQ90-F1
#
_cell.length_a   1.000
_cell.length_b   1.000
_cell.length_c   1.000
_cell.angle_alpha   90.00
_cell.angle_beta   90.00
_cell.angle_gamma   90.00
#
_symmetry.space_group_name_H-M   'P 1'
#
loop_
_entity.id
_entity.type
_entity.pdbx_description
1 polymer ?
#
loop_
_entity_poly.entity_id
_entity_poly.type
_entity_poly.pdbx_seq_one_letter_code
_entity_poly.pdbx_strand_id
1 'polypeptide(L)'
;MPIIERDLIRKDVLELMDRRQHEQNRIVYEYFNEHPEERPYYRKVWGKVKDLNEKYLKRQIPVDSIHGIVNYEEMLYIAKLFRHIEDTLADKYQQRFPIPQDVDLKPVNLGNFSGEWEIPPNIVEDRVMLYIHGGGFIIGSVNDHRHLTVEIAQELRTKVLSIDYRLAPENRYPTHLNDCVYAYQWLLSQGISPNNILIAGDSAGG
;
A
#
# COMPACT_ATOMS: atom_id res chain seq x y z
N MET A 1 17.95 5.50 -7.84
CA MET A 1 17.47 6.08 -6.56
C MET A 1 18.67 6.18 -5.64
N PRO A 2 19.30 7.37 -5.46
CA PRO A 2 20.71 7.44 -5.06
C PRO A 2 20.95 7.56 -3.55
N ILE A 3 20.02 7.16 -2.68
CA ILE A 3 20.08 7.49 -1.24
C ILE A 3 20.24 6.28 -0.33
N ILE A 4 20.07 5.08 -0.89
CA ILE A 4 20.36 3.87 -0.15
C ILE A 4 21.85 3.60 -0.31
N GLU A 5 22.60 3.63 0.78
CA GLU A 5 23.98 3.15 0.83
C GLU A 5 23.97 1.64 0.62
N ARG A 6 23.92 1.22 -0.65
CA ARG A 6 23.74 -0.17 -1.04
C ARG A 6 24.83 -1.07 -0.47
N ASP A 7 26.04 -0.54 -0.29
CA ASP A 7 27.17 -1.27 0.29
C ASP A 7 26.94 -1.68 1.76
N LEU A 8 25.99 -1.03 2.46
CA LEU A 8 25.59 -1.39 3.83
C LEU A 8 24.50 -2.47 3.89
N ILE A 9 23.91 -2.85 2.75
CA ILE A 9 22.82 -3.82 2.71
C ILE A 9 23.39 -5.21 2.41
N ARG A 10 22.89 -6.22 3.14
CA ARG A 10 23.23 -7.62 2.87
C ARG A 10 22.94 -7.98 1.41
N LYS A 11 23.84 -8.73 0.79
CA LYS A 11 23.80 -9.02 -0.66
C LYS A 11 22.51 -9.72 -1.10
N ASP A 12 22.00 -10.65 -0.29
CA ASP A 12 20.74 -11.36 -0.53
C ASP A 12 19.53 -10.42 -0.52
N VAL A 13 19.52 -9.44 0.38
CA VAL A 13 18.47 -8.40 0.44
C VAL A 13 18.56 -7.47 -0.77
N LEU A 14 19.76 -7.05 -1.16
CA LEU A 14 19.96 -6.25 -2.38
C LEU A 14 19.43 -6.97 -3.62
N GLU A 15 19.70 -8.27 -3.76
CA GLU A 15 19.22 -9.06 -4.89
C GLU A 15 17.69 -9.16 -4.91
N LEU A 16 17.04 -9.26 -3.75
CA LEU A 16 15.58 -9.20 -3.64
C LEU A 16 15.03 -7.83 -4.06
N MET A 17 15.64 -6.74 -3.57
CA MET A 17 15.26 -5.38 -3.93
C MET A 17 15.41 -5.12 -5.43
N ASP A 18 16.52 -5.55 -6.02
CA ASP A 18 16.79 -5.36 -7.45
C ASP A 18 15.82 -6.16 -8.32
N ARG A 19 15.48 -7.40 -7.92
CA ARG A 19 14.45 -8.20 -8.60
C ARG A 19 13.09 -7.52 -8.55
N ARG A 20 12.66 -7.02 -7.37
CA ARG A 20 11.38 -6.29 -7.25
C ARG A 20 11.38 -5.03 -8.12
N GLN A 21 12.46 -4.25 -8.09
CA GLN A 21 12.60 -3.04 -8.89
C GLN A 21 12.59 -3.34 -10.39
N HIS A 22 13.21 -4.44 -10.83
CA HIS A 22 13.19 -4.89 -12.22
C HIS A 22 11.77 -5.22 -12.68
N GLU A 23 11.00 -5.94 -11.86
CA GLU A 23 9.61 -6.26 -12.15
C GLU A 23 8.71 -5.02 -12.22
N GLN A 24 8.85 -4.07 -11.29
CA GLN A 24 8.13 -2.80 -11.36
C GLN A 24 8.46 -2.03 -12.65
N ASN A 25 9.74 -1.96 -13.03
CA ASN A 25 10.16 -1.30 -14.28
C ASN A 25 9.59 -2.00 -15.51
N ARG A 26 9.49 -3.34 -15.48
CA ARG A 26 8.89 -4.13 -16.56
C ARG A 26 7.40 -3.80 -16.70
N ILE A 27 6.65 -3.73 -15.60
CA ILE A 27 5.23 -3.35 -15.61
C ILE A 27 5.04 -1.92 -16.15
N VAL A 28 5.88 -0.97 -15.74
CA VAL A 28 5.87 0.40 -16.29
C VAL A 28 6.10 0.40 -17.81
N TYR A 29 7.03 -0.43 -18.29
CA TYR A 29 7.31 -0.56 -19.72
C TYR A 29 6.13 -1.17 -20.48
N GLU A 30 5.52 -2.23 -19.94
CA GLU A 30 4.31 -2.88 -20.46
C GLU A 30 3.17 -1.85 -20.57
N TYR A 31 2.87 -1.12 -19.48
CA TYR A 31 1.86 -0.06 -19.44
C TYR A 31 2.05 0.99 -20.55
N PHE A 32 3.28 1.48 -20.74
CA PHE A 32 3.57 2.48 -21.77
C PHE A 32 3.65 1.93 -23.19
N ASN A 33 3.68 0.61 -23.39
CA ASN A 33 3.48 0.03 -24.73
C ASN A 33 2.01 0.08 -25.13
N GLU A 34 1.11 -0.06 -24.16
CA GLU A 34 -0.34 0.04 -24.35
C GLU A 34 -0.81 1.50 -24.40
N HIS A 35 -0.12 2.41 -23.68
CA HIS A 35 -0.44 3.84 -23.57
C HIS A 35 0.74 4.73 -24.03
N PRO A 36 1.22 4.61 -25.28
CA PRO A 36 2.40 5.32 -25.76
C PRO A 36 2.26 6.85 -25.71
N GLU A 37 1.04 7.37 -25.85
CA GLU A 37 0.69 8.79 -25.78
C GLU A 37 0.96 9.42 -24.42
N GLU A 38 0.98 8.63 -23.34
CA GLU A 38 1.23 9.13 -22.00
C GLU A 38 2.72 9.33 -21.68
N ARG A 39 3.62 8.69 -22.43
CA ARG A 39 5.08 8.73 -22.17
C ARG A 39 5.64 10.16 -22.04
N PRO A 40 5.29 11.14 -22.91
CA PRO A 40 5.77 12.51 -22.75
C PRO A 40 5.28 13.17 -21.47
N TYR A 41 4.02 12.91 -21.08
CA TYR A 41 3.44 13.46 -19.86
C TYR A 41 4.10 12.85 -18.62
N TYR A 42 4.26 11.53 -18.57
CA TYR A 42 5.00 10.86 -17.50
C TYR A 42 6.42 11.42 -17.35
N ARG A 43 7.18 11.56 -18.44
CA ARG A 43 8.55 12.12 -18.39
C ARG A 43 8.58 13.53 -17.82
N LYS A 44 7.62 14.37 -18.21
CA LYS A 44 7.48 15.74 -17.69
C LYS A 44 7.24 15.71 -16.18
N VAL A 45 6.26 14.94 -15.72
CA VAL A 45 5.87 14.89 -14.31
C VAL A 45 6.96 14.24 -13.45
N TRP A 46 7.49 13.09 -13.87
CA TRP A 46 8.57 12.40 -13.17
C TRP A 46 9.87 13.20 -13.15
N GLY A 47 10.14 13.99 -14.19
CA GLY A 47 11.25 14.93 -14.22
C GLY A 47 11.19 15.95 -13.08
N LYS A 48 10.01 16.51 -12.78
CA LYS A 48 9.80 17.40 -11.62
C LYS A 48 10.10 16.68 -10.31
N VAL A 49 9.53 15.48 -10.12
CA VAL A 49 9.71 14.69 -8.89
C VAL A 49 11.19 14.38 -8.66
N LYS A 50 11.91 13.96 -9.71
CA LYS A 50 13.34 13.63 -9.61
C LYS A 50 14.19 14.85 -9.24
N ASP A 51 14.01 15.97 -9.93
CA ASP A 51 14.77 17.21 -9.68
C ASP A 51 14.57 17.70 -8.23
N LEU A 52 13.32 17.67 -7.75
CA LEU A 52 13.01 18.05 -6.38
C LEU A 52 13.59 17.11 -5.35
N ASN A 53 13.44 15.81 -5.55
CA ASN A 53 14.00 14.81 -4.63
C ASN A 53 15.52 14.99 -4.54
N GLU A 54 16.22 15.20 -5.65
CA GLU A 54 17.66 15.48 -5.61
C GLU A 54 18.01 16.72 -4.80
N LYS A 55 17.31 17.85 -5.02
CA LYS A 55 17.56 19.10 -4.29
C LYS A 55 17.24 18.95 -2.79
N TYR A 56 16.11 18.35 -2.45
CA TYR A 56 15.67 18.13 -1.08
C TYR A 56 16.65 17.22 -0.32
N LEU A 57 17.04 16.09 -0.92
CA LEU A 57 17.87 15.09 -0.25
C LEU A 57 19.33 15.55 -0.13
N LYS A 58 19.79 16.43 -1.02
CA LYS A 58 21.06 17.17 -0.88
C LYS A 58 20.96 18.37 0.08
N ARG A 59 19.82 18.58 0.75
CA ARG A 59 19.53 19.69 1.67
C ARG A 59 19.72 21.08 1.03
N GLN A 60 19.48 21.18 -0.28
CA GLN A 60 19.62 22.44 -1.03
C GLN A 60 18.36 23.31 -0.95
N ILE A 61 17.22 22.72 -0.59
CA ILE A 61 15.93 23.39 -0.45
C ILE A 61 15.21 22.91 0.82
N PRO A 62 14.38 23.74 1.49
CA PRO A 62 13.59 23.34 2.65
C PRO A 62 12.37 22.50 2.22
N VAL A 63 11.81 21.72 3.14
CA VAL A 63 10.63 20.88 2.86
C VAL A 63 9.45 21.69 2.35
N ASP A 64 9.16 22.87 2.91
CA ASP A 64 8.03 23.71 2.50
C ASP A 64 8.11 24.16 1.04
N SER A 65 9.31 24.19 0.46
CA SER A 65 9.49 24.57 -0.94
C SER A 65 8.99 23.51 -1.92
N ILE A 66 8.71 22.28 -1.48
CA ILE A 66 8.24 21.21 -2.36
C ILE A 66 6.71 21.24 -2.55
N HIS A 67 5.99 22.01 -1.73
CA HIS A 67 4.54 22.09 -1.77
C HIS A 67 4.05 22.75 -3.07
N GLY A 68 3.02 22.15 -3.70
CA GLY A 68 2.35 22.71 -4.87
C GLY A 68 3.09 22.57 -6.21
N ILE A 69 4.28 21.95 -6.24
CA ILE A 69 5.05 21.79 -7.49
C ILE A 69 4.44 20.73 -8.41
N VAL A 70 3.96 19.65 -7.81
CA VAL A 70 3.10 18.67 -8.46
C VAL A 70 1.66 19.12 -8.21
N ASN A 71 0.95 19.49 -9.28
CA ASN A 71 -0.43 19.94 -9.15
C ASN A 71 -1.39 18.74 -8.95
N TYR A 72 -2.68 19.01 -8.71
CA TYR A 72 -3.66 17.96 -8.43
C TYR A 72 -3.78 16.91 -9.56
N GLU A 73 -3.84 17.33 -10.82
CA GLU A 73 -3.93 16.41 -11.96
C GLU A 73 -2.67 15.57 -12.12
N GLU A 74 -1.50 16.15 -11.86
CA GLU A 74 -0.22 15.44 -11.87
C GLU A 74 -0.12 14.44 -10.71
N MET A 75 -0.62 14.79 -9.52
CA MET A 75 -0.71 13.87 -8.39
C MET A 75 -1.66 12.72 -8.69
N LEU A 76 -2.83 13.02 -9.25
CA LEU A 76 -3.84 12.02 -9.60
C LEU A 76 -3.31 11.05 -10.65
N TYR A 77 -2.59 11.58 -11.64
CA TYR A 77 -1.91 10.80 -12.66
C TYR A 77 -0.89 9.83 -12.07
N ILE A 78 0.05 10.33 -11.26
CA ILE A 78 1.09 9.49 -10.64
C ILE A 78 0.46 8.44 -9.72
N ALA A 79 -0.53 8.82 -8.91
CA ALA A 79 -1.21 7.91 -8.00
C ALA A 79 -1.86 6.75 -8.75
N LYS A 80 -2.60 7.04 -9.83
CA LYS A 80 -3.22 5.99 -10.67
C LYS A 80 -2.19 5.07 -11.31
N LEU A 81 -1.11 5.63 -11.86
CA LEU A 81 -0.04 4.84 -12.45
C LEU A 81 0.62 3.92 -11.40
N PHE A 82 0.93 4.45 -10.21
CA PHE A 82 1.58 3.65 -9.17
C PHE A 82 0.65 2.59 -8.58
N ARG A 83 -0.64 2.88 -8.40
CA ARG A 83 -1.62 1.87 -8.00
C ARG A 83 -1.73 0.77 -9.05
N HIS A 84 -1.79 1.10 -10.34
CA HIS A 84 -1.77 0.11 -11.40
C HIS A 84 -0.52 -0.80 -11.32
N ILE A 85 0.65 -0.24 -11.04
CA ILE A 85 1.89 -1.02 -10.89
C ILE A 85 1.81 -1.95 -9.67
N GLU A 86 1.43 -1.45 -8.48
CA GLU A 86 1.35 -2.28 -7.28
C GLU A 86 0.25 -3.33 -7.38
N ASP A 87 -0.93 -3.00 -7.92
CA ASP A 87 -2.02 -3.95 -8.12
C ASP A 87 -1.61 -5.07 -9.11
N THR A 88 -0.98 -4.70 -10.23
CA THR A 88 -0.46 -5.68 -11.20
C THR A 88 0.63 -6.56 -10.58
N LEU A 89 1.47 -5.98 -9.72
CA LEU A 89 2.51 -6.71 -9.02
C LEU A 89 1.90 -7.68 -8.00
N ALA A 90 0.94 -7.23 -7.20
CA ALA A 90 0.19 -8.02 -6.24
C ALA A 90 -0.51 -9.21 -6.91
N ASP A 91 -1.18 -8.98 -8.04
CA ASP A 91 -1.82 -10.05 -8.82
C ASP A 91 -0.80 -11.08 -9.33
N LYS A 92 0.34 -10.64 -9.85
CA LYS A 92 1.43 -11.54 -10.28
C LYS A 92 1.99 -12.33 -9.09
N TYR A 93 2.12 -11.72 -7.92
CA TYR A 93 2.58 -12.41 -6.71
C TYR A 93 1.57 -13.46 -6.25
N GLN A 94 0.28 -13.13 -6.19
CA GLN A 94 -0.76 -14.08 -5.79
C GLN A 94 -0.93 -15.22 -6.78
N GLN A 95 -0.77 -14.98 -8.09
CA GLN A 95 -0.74 -16.05 -9.09
C GLN A 95 0.44 -16.99 -8.89
N ARG A 96 1.59 -16.46 -8.50
CA ARG A 96 2.82 -17.24 -8.27
C ARG A 96 2.82 -17.96 -6.92
N PHE A 97 2.23 -17.34 -5.91
CA PHE A 97 2.17 -17.80 -4.53
C PHE A 97 0.72 -17.69 -4.07
N PRO A 98 -0.18 -18.61 -4.44
CA PRO A 98 -1.59 -18.50 -4.10
C PRO A 98 -1.80 -18.54 -2.59
N ILE A 99 -2.80 -17.77 -2.12
CA ILE A 99 -3.26 -17.83 -0.74
C ILE A 99 -3.75 -19.26 -0.42
N PRO A 100 -3.42 -19.82 0.76
CA PRO A 100 -3.90 -21.14 1.17
C PRO A 100 -5.43 -21.24 1.08
N GLN A 101 -5.93 -22.34 0.49
CA GLN A 101 -7.37 -22.54 0.23
C GLN A 101 -8.23 -22.64 1.50
N ASP A 102 -7.61 -22.95 2.62
CA ASP A 102 -8.23 -23.05 3.93
C ASP A 102 -8.35 -21.70 4.65
N VAL A 103 -7.79 -20.63 4.07
CA VAL A 103 -8.01 -19.25 4.52
C VAL A 103 -9.22 -18.67 3.81
N ASP A 104 -10.21 -18.28 4.60
CA ASP A 104 -11.46 -17.72 4.13
C ASP A 104 -11.33 -16.19 3.99
N LEU A 105 -11.30 -15.73 2.73
CA LEU A 105 -11.22 -14.33 2.34
C LEU A 105 -12.63 -13.79 2.09
N LYS A 106 -13.09 -12.85 2.92
CA LYS A 106 -14.44 -12.28 2.84
C LYS A 106 -14.42 -10.77 2.68
N PRO A 107 -14.75 -10.23 1.50
CA PRO A 107 -14.95 -8.80 1.33
C PRO A 107 -16.00 -8.26 2.32
N VAL A 108 -15.75 -7.08 2.87
CA VAL A 108 -16.66 -6.39 3.78
C VAL A 108 -16.83 -4.93 3.37
N ASN A 109 -18.07 -4.44 3.45
CA ASN A 109 -18.39 -3.05 3.18
C ASN A 109 -18.49 -2.28 4.53
N LEU A 110 -17.69 -1.23 4.66
CA LEU A 110 -17.58 -0.36 5.84
C LEU A 110 -18.27 0.99 5.58
N GLY A 111 -19.32 0.99 4.77
CA GLY A 111 -20.06 2.17 4.34
C GLY A 111 -19.36 2.90 3.19
N ASN A 112 -18.37 3.74 3.51
CA ASN A 112 -17.73 4.63 2.54
C ASN A 112 -16.48 4.02 1.87
N PHE A 113 -16.02 2.88 2.37
CA PHE A 113 -14.86 2.15 1.88
C PHE A 113 -15.04 0.65 2.15
N SER A 114 -14.17 -0.18 1.59
CA SER A 114 -14.20 -1.63 1.73
C SER A 114 -13.09 -2.13 2.64
N GLY A 115 -13.16 -3.41 2.99
CA GLY A 115 -12.05 -4.17 3.51
C GLY A 115 -12.23 -5.64 3.18
N GLU A 116 -11.39 -6.48 3.76
CA GLU A 116 -11.46 -7.93 3.65
C GLU A 116 -11.16 -8.55 5.00
N TRP A 117 -11.98 -9.53 5.36
CA TRP A 117 -11.68 -10.44 6.44
C TRP A 117 -10.81 -11.57 5.90
N GLU A 118 -9.71 -11.84 6.58
CA GLU A 118 -8.83 -12.98 6.33
C GLU A 118 -8.91 -13.90 7.55
N ILE A 119 -9.51 -15.09 7.35
CA ILE A 119 -9.89 -15.98 8.45
C ILE A 119 -9.21 -17.35 8.24
N PRO A 120 -8.18 -17.70 9.02
CA PRO A 120 -7.54 -19.02 8.95
C PRO A 120 -8.40 -20.10 9.65
N PRO A 121 -8.17 -21.40 9.41
CA PRO A 121 -9.04 -22.48 9.91
C PRO A 121 -8.93 -22.74 11.42
N ASN A 122 -7.95 -22.16 12.13
CA ASN A 122 -7.62 -22.46 13.53
C ASN A 122 -7.63 -21.24 14.46
N ILE A 123 -8.58 -20.33 14.30
CA ILE A 123 -8.66 -19.09 15.10
C ILE A 123 -8.92 -19.34 16.59
N VAL A 124 -8.39 -18.46 17.43
CA VAL A 124 -8.83 -18.26 18.82
C VAL A 124 -10.05 -17.34 18.77
N GLU A 125 -11.15 -17.78 19.36
CA GLU A 125 -12.39 -17.00 19.39
C GLU A 125 -12.17 -15.60 19.99
N ASP A 126 -12.95 -14.65 19.49
CA ASP A 126 -13.03 -13.25 19.90
C ASP A 126 -11.84 -12.31 19.60
N ARG A 127 -10.68 -12.78 19.11
CA ARG A 127 -9.56 -11.90 18.72
C ARG A 127 -9.66 -11.44 17.27
N VAL A 128 -9.41 -10.15 17.06
CA VAL A 128 -9.35 -9.52 15.74
C VAL A 128 -8.15 -8.59 15.67
N MET A 129 -7.45 -8.61 14.55
CA MET A 129 -6.50 -7.57 14.18
C MET A 129 -7.13 -6.66 13.13
N LEU A 130 -7.15 -5.35 13.38
CA LEU A 130 -7.35 -4.33 12.36
C LEU A 130 -6.00 -4.03 11.70
N TYR A 131 -5.87 -4.30 10.41
CA TYR A 131 -4.66 -4.05 9.65
C TYR A 131 -4.81 -2.83 8.73
N ILE A 132 -3.88 -1.89 8.83
CA ILE A 132 -3.84 -0.66 8.04
C ILE A 132 -2.61 -0.73 7.14
N HIS A 133 -2.83 -0.92 5.84
CA HIS A 133 -1.74 -1.12 4.89
C HIS A 133 -0.86 0.14 4.71
N GLY A 134 0.42 -0.07 4.42
CA GLY A 134 1.33 0.99 4.01
C GLY A 134 1.07 1.51 2.59
N GLY A 135 1.85 2.52 2.18
CA GLY A 135 1.74 3.14 0.86
C GLY A 135 1.63 4.67 0.85
N GLY A 136 2.06 5.33 1.93
CA GLY A 136 2.10 6.79 2.00
C GLY A 136 0.72 7.46 1.91
N PHE A 137 -0.36 6.72 2.19
CA PHE A 137 -1.75 7.12 1.94
C PHE A 137 -2.07 7.45 0.47
N ILE A 138 -1.24 7.00 -0.48
CA ILE A 138 -1.39 7.25 -1.92
C ILE A 138 -1.54 5.95 -2.71
N ILE A 139 -0.89 4.88 -2.28
CA ILE A 139 -0.90 3.54 -2.87
C ILE A 139 -1.18 2.46 -1.81
N GLY A 140 -1.18 1.19 -2.21
CA GLY A 140 -1.48 0.05 -1.37
C GLY A 140 -2.95 -0.35 -1.46
N SER A 141 -3.23 -1.61 -1.13
CA SER A 141 -4.56 -2.20 -1.09
C SER A 141 -4.54 -3.44 -0.20
N VAL A 142 -5.72 -3.97 0.13
CA VAL A 142 -5.84 -5.31 0.71
C VAL A 142 -5.08 -6.34 -0.12
N ASN A 143 -5.15 -6.24 -1.46
CA ASN A 143 -4.51 -7.19 -2.37
C ASN A 143 -2.98 -7.18 -2.26
N ASP A 144 -2.37 -5.99 -2.17
CA ASP A 144 -0.92 -5.81 -2.05
C ASP A 144 -0.37 -6.40 -0.73
N HIS A 145 -1.16 -6.27 0.35
CA HIS A 145 -0.73 -6.71 1.68
C HIS A 145 -1.23 -8.10 2.08
N ARG A 146 -2.10 -8.74 1.28
CA ARG A 146 -2.77 -10.00 1.62
C ARG A 146 -1.82 -11.11 2.07
N HIS A 147 -0.66 -11.26 1.42
CA HIS A 147 0.31 -12.29 1.83
C HIS A 147 0.81 -12.08 3.26
N LEU A 148 1.11 -10.84 3.62
CA LEU A 148 1.58 -10.49 4.95
C LEU A 148 0.47 -10.69 5.98
N THR A 149 -0.73 -10.22 5.68
CA THR A 149 -1.84 -10.24 6.63
C THR A 149 -2.40 -11.64 6.84
N VAL A 150 -2.43 -12.49 5.80
CA VAL A 150 -2.74 -13.93 5.93
C VAL A 150 -1.70 -14.66 6.78
N GLU A 151 -0.41 -14.41 6.55
CA GLU A 151 0.65 -15.02 7.37
C GLU A 151 0.49 -14.62 8.85
N ILE A 152 0.23 -13.33 9.12
CA ILE A 152 -0.06 -12.82 10.46
C ILE A 152 -1.29 -13.51 11.05
N ALA A 153 -2.37 -13.65 10.28
CA ALA A 153 -3.60 -14.28 10.72
C ALA A 153 -3.35 -15.73 11.16
N GLN A 154 -2.59 -16.49 10.37
CA GLN A 154 -2.22 -17.88 10.63
C GLN A 154 -1.34 -18.02 11.86
N GLU A 155 -0.25 -17.26 11.94
CA GLU A 155 0.72 -17.31 13.04
C GLU A 155 0.08 -16.89 14.38
N LEU A 156 -0.74 -15.85 14.38
CA LEU A 156 -1.42 -15.37 15.58
C LEU A 156 -2.72 -16.09 15.88
N ARG A 157 -3.19 -16.96 14.98
CA ARG A 157 -4.48 -17.66 15.07
C ARG A 157 -5.63 -16.67 15.33
N THR A 158 -5.67 -15.59 14.56
CA THR A 158 -6.65 -14.50 14.71
C THR A 158 -7.28 -14.17 13.37
N LYS A 159 -8.48 -13.57 13.38
CA LYS A 159 -9.01 -12.93 12.18
C LYS A 159 -8.26 -11.62 11.95
N VAL A 160 -7.98 -11.30 10.69
CA VAL A 160 -7.49 -9.98 10.29
C VAL A 160 -8.58 -9.27 9.48
N LEU A 161 -8.85 -8.02 9.82
CA LEU A 161 -9.62 -7.09 9.01
C LEU A 161 -8.63 -6.12 8.36
N SER A 162 -8.32 -6.34 7.09
CA SER A 162 -7.54 -5.40 6.27
C SER A 162 -8.50 -4.40 5.65
N ILE A 163 -8.21 -3.10 5.75
CA ILE A 163 -9.09 -2.04 5.23
C ILE A 163 -8.52 -1.37 3.99
N ASP A 164 -9.35 -1.18 2.96
CA ASP A 164 -9.04 -0.35 1.78
C ASP A 164 -9.46 1.10 2.06
N TYR A 165 -8.78 1.75 3.00
CA TYR A 165 -9.07 3.14 3.35
C TYR A 165 -8.88 4.07 2.14
N ARG A 166 -9.59 5.19 2.12
CA ARG A 166 -9.57 6.09 0.96
C ARG A 166 -8.24 6.82 0.80
N LEU A 167 -7.66 6.70 -0.39
CA LEU A 167 -6.33 7.23 -0.72
C LEU A 167 -6.36 8.68 -1.24
N ALA A 168 -5.27 9.40 -1.00
CA ALA A 168 -4.93 10.65 -1.64
C ALA A 168 -4.40 10.40 -3.07
N PRO A 169 -4.53 11.35 -4.00
CA PRO A 169 -5.02 12.72 -3.81
C PRO A 169 -6.55 12.88 -3.86
N GLU A 170 -7.31 11.86 -4.27
CA GLU A 170 -8.76 11.91 -4.38
C GLU A 170 -9.41 12.25 -3.04
N ASN A 171 -8.90 11.66 -1.97
CA ASN A 171 -9.37 11.84 -0.61
C ASN A 171 -8.24 12.42 0.25
N ARG A 172 -8.22 13.75 0.35
CA ARG A 172 -7.16 14.48 1.08
C ARG A 172 -7.25 14.18 2.58
N TYR A 173 -6.13 14.39 3.27
CA TYR A 173 -6.09 14.45 4.73
C TYR A 173 -7.25 15.32 5.28
N PRO A 174 -7.97 14.89 6.33
CA PRO A 174 -7.73 13.70 7.17
C PRO A 174 -8.53 12.45 6.78
N THR A 175 -8.98 12.30 5.53
CA THR A 175 -9.98 11.28 5.14
C THR A 175 -9.56 9.83 5.47
N HIS A 176 -8.34 9.42 5.08
CA HIS A 176 -7.81 8.08 5.40
C HIS A 176 -7.73 7.81 6.91
N LEU A 177 -7.39 8.83 7.72
CA LEU A 177 -7.37 8.68 9.18
C LEU A 177 -8.76 8.50 9.76
N ASN A 178 -9.74 9.23 9.22
CA ASN A 178 -11.14 9.08 9.62
C ASN A 178 -11.65 7.67 9.27
N ASP A 179 -11.24 7.10 8.13
CA ASP A 179 -11.57 5.72 7.75
C ASP A 179 -10.95 4.71 8.72
N CYS A 180 -9.69 4.90 9.13
CA CYS A 180 -9.05 4.03 10.13
C CYS A 180 -9.78 4.06 11.48
N VAL A 181 -10.14 5.24 11.97
CA VAL A 181 -10.93 5.41 13.21
C VAL A 181 -12.32 4.78 13.05
N TYR A 182 -12.96 4.99 11.91
CA TYR A 182 -14.26 4.40 11.61
C TYR A 182 -14.20 2.88 11.62
N ALA A 183 -13.17 2.26 11.04
CA ALA A 183 -12.99 0.81 11.03
C ALA A 183 -12.90 0.23 12.46
N TYR A 184 -12.16 0.91 13.36
CA TYR A 184 -12.11 0.53 14.77
C TYR A 184 -13.48 0.65 15.45
N GLN A 185 -14.19 1.77 15.26
CA GLN A 185 -15.54 1.96 15.79
C GLN A 185 -16.53 0.94 15.23
N TRP A 186 -16.38 0.58 13.96
CA TRP A 186 -17.17 -0.44 13.30
C TRP A 186 -16.95 -1.80 13.96
N LEU A 187 -15.71 -2.21 14.24
CA LEU A 187 -15.42 -3.44 15.00
C LEU A 187 -16.11 -3.46 16.37
N LEU A 188 -16.07 -2.34 17.11
CA LEU A 188 -16.79 -2.21 18.38
C LEU A 188 -18.30 -2.38 18.21
N SER A 189 -18.87 -1.81 17.14
CA SER A 189 -20.30 -1.96 16.82
C SER A 189 -20.70 -3.39 16.45
N GLN A 190 -19.74 -4.22 16.01
CA GLN A 190 -19.95 -5.66 15.77
C GLN A 190 -19.92 -6.49 17.07
N GLY A 191 -19.78 -5.85 18.24
CA GLY A 191 -19.73 -6.52 19.54
C GLY A 191 -18.35 -7.05 19.93
N ILE A 192 -17.29 -6.69 19.18
CA ILE A 192 -15.92 -7.09 19.52
C ILE A 192 -15.44 -6.22 20.68
N SER A 193 -15.03 -6.86 21.76
CA SER A 193 -14.46 -6.18 22.93
C SER A 193 -13.19 -5.42 22.54
N PRO A 194 -12.99 -4.17 23.01
CA PRO A 194 -11.73 -3.43 22.80
C PRO A 194 -10.49 -4.21 23.21
N ASN A 195 -10.58 -5.02 24.27
CA ASN A 195 -9.47 -5.84 24.78
C ASN A 195 -9.07 -6.98 23.84
N ASN A 196 -9.88 -7.26 22.82
CA ASN A 196 -9.62 -8.30 21.84
C ASN A 196 -9.28 -7.73 20.45
N ILE A 197 -9.13 -6.41 20.32
CA ILE A 197 -8.72 -5.75 19.08
C ILE A 197 -7.24 -5.42 19.15
N LEU A 198 -6.45 -5.97 18.22
CA LEU A 198 -5.10 -5.52 17.93
C LEU A 198 -5.13 -4.57 16.74
N ILE A 199 -4.28 -3.55 16.73
CA ILE A 199 -4.10 -2.66 15.57
C ILE A 199 -2.66 -2.86 15.09
N ALA A 200 -2.50 -3.06 13.79
CA ALA A 200 -1.21 -3.20 13.15
C ALA A 200 -1.20 -2.49 11.80
N GLY A 201 -0.01 -2.15 11.31
CA GLY A 201 0.19 -1.54 10.02
C GLY A 201 1.67 -1.40 9.71
N ASP A 202 1.98 -1.10 8.45
CA ASP A 202 3.34 -0.89 7.96
C ASP A 202 3.50 0.50 7.34
N SER A 203 4.72 1.06 7.44
CA SER A 203 5.06 2.35 6.84
C SER A 203 4.08 3.46 7.27
N ALA A 204 3.28 4.01 6.35
CA ALA A 204 2.28 5.04 6.67
C ALA A 204 1.09 4.52 7.48
N GLY A 205 0.81 3.21 7.44
CA GLY A 205 -0.29 2.60 8.19
C GLY A 205 0.04 2.27 9.65
N GLY A 206 1.32 2.33 10.05
CA GLY A 206 1.78 2.12 11.43
C GLY A 206 2.06 3.44 12.14
#